data_AF-F6XFZ5-F1
#
_entry.id   AF-F6XFZ5-F1
#
_cell.length_a   1.000
_cell.length_b   1.000
_cell.length_c   1.000
_cell.angle_alpha   90.00
_cell.angle_beta   90.00
_cell.angle_gamma   90.00
#
_symmetry.space_group_name_H-M   'P 1'
#
loop_
_entity.id
_entity.type
_entity.pdbx_description
1 polymer ?
#
loop_
_entity_poly.entity_id
_entity_poly.type
_entity_poly.pdbx_seq_one_letter_code
_entity_poly.pdbx_strand_id
1 'polypeptide(L)'
;MKKKKQCDVESDVSLYVTETGGSSIVRFKSLFTLDSKYLLCPCGNVVKVYSTNTGECCQKLVGHTDTVTMVAHHPCNKLQAITSSTDGTIKLWDYEDGVALSSLGFNTPLYGIYTLPQYPSTAFVVQRTDKRNELCRFKLEFSQPKVDDVEVVANSMDKLTDKTIAFSKGYFVVAQPKSFLVFCKPDKVKWKNRVRHDLNPKEPAIRCIACHPKLEQCVTGHENGELRFWYNLSDSENATFNVQHWHSLPALSLSYTSSGSSVISGGHEGVMVQWTSDGKQFLPRLGSAIQQLTTSNDNQLYATSHNDNSICIVTSYMTVRTTIEGFTATGQSLPCGLNYDPKTQSCVTNGKAGHLLFYFPDNDEQLYNLDIVSRNYISPVDLEKSLPHTKITRVGFTVTANNEHLMATAEYDKENMTDQKLKMWKFDESYKEWCLVTVISSPHDNRNITSLTFHPTNALCVTTAEDGYAKTWTLDDNEDVHIQCWGWCCESTTSYRGYASSDSSFSQDGSVLALAFGHTVSLIDPLLLDDLSLLVSARTNIKQIEFGQDSNCHLLVVATENSLQSWSVITSSMIWLIDTCGFNFLVKDPFSDNLAFIDTRHT
;
A
#
# COMPACT_ATOMS: atom_id res chain seq x y z
N MET A 1 6.91 2.35 -29.55
CA MET A 1 5.71 2.89 -30.23
C MET A 1 4.50 1.99 -29.94
N LYS A 2 3.70 2.30 -28.92
CA LYS A 2 2.43 1.62 -28.67
C LYS A 2 1.30 2.44 -29.31
N LYS A 3 0.53 1.81 -30.20
CA LYS A 3 -0.62 2.42 -30.89
C LYS A 3 -1.69 2.78 -29.88
N LYS A 4 -2.00 4.08 -29.77
CA LYS A 4 -3.25 4.59 -29.18
C LYS A 4 -4.41 4.08 -30.04
N LYS A 5 -5.37 3.38 -29.45
CA LYS A 5 -6.69 3.17 -30.06
C LYS A 5 -7.55 4.35 -29.64
N GLN A 6 -7.87 5.19 -30.61
CA GLN A 6 -8.84 6.27 -30.52
C GLN A 6 -10.20 5.65 -30.86
N CYS A 7 -11.15 5.71 -29.94
CA CYS A 7 -12.56 5.44 -30.22
C CYS A 7 -13.23 6.80 -30.42
N ASP A 8 -13.70 7.05 -31.64
CA ASP A 8 -14.51 8.22 -31.97
C ASP A 8 -15.96 7.96 -31.54
N VAL A 9 -16.45 8.75 -30.57
CA VAL A 9 -17.88 9.03 -30.36
C VAL A 9 -18.00 10.50 -29.93
N GLU A 10 -18.91 11.22 -30.58
CA GLU A 10 -19.16 12.66 -30.45
C GLU A 10 -19.59 13.07 -29.03
N SER A 11 -18.63 13.57 -28.24
CA SER A 11 -18.70 14.74 -27.33
C SER A 11 -17.33 14.86 -26.64
N ASP A 12 -16.62 15.95 -26.97
CA ASP A 12 -15.20 16.20 -26.65
C ASP A 12 -14.92 16.39 -25.15
N VAL A 13 -14.95 15.32 -24.37
CA VAL A 13 -14.22 15.26 -23.09
C VAL A 13 -13.40 13.98 -23.09
N SER A 14 -12.23 14.02 -23.74
CA SER A 14 -11.25 12.96 -23.59
C SER A 14 -10.65 13.02 -22.19
N LEU A 15 -11.09 12.15 -21.29
CA LEU A 15 -10.44 11.97 -19.99
C LEU A 15 -9.03 11.40 -20.22
N TYR A 16 -8.02 12.06 -19.68
CA TYR A 16 -6.63 11.58 -19.68
C TYR A 16 -6.15 11.45 -18.24
N VAL A 17 -5.48 10.34 -17.94
CA VAL A 17 -4.78 10.18 -16.66
C VAL A 17 -3.58 11.13 -16.67
N THR A 18 -3.60 12.11 -15.77
CA THR A 18 -2.53 13.09 -15.59
C THR A 18 -1.39 12.53 -14.75
N GLU A 19 -1.71 11.96 -13.60
CA GLU A 19 -0.75 11.46 -12.63
C GLU A 19 -1.25 10.15 -11.99
N THR A 20 -0.31 9.35 -11.49
CA THR A 20 -0.60 8.13 -10.74
C THR A 20 0.15 8.17 -9.42
N GLY A 21 -0.60 8.22 -8.31
CA GLY A 21 -0.07 8.16 -6.96
C GLY A 21 -0.10 6.75 -6.37
N GLY A 22 0.44 6.60 -5.16
CA GLY A 22 0.26 5.42 -4.33
C GLY A 22 1.26 4.29 -4.61
N SER A 23 2.34 4.60 -5.32
CA SER A 23 3.43 3.64 -5.50
C SER A 23 4.06 3.26 -4.16
N SER A 24 4.58 2.03 -4.09
CA SER A 24 5.18 1.53 -2.86
C SER A 24 6.56 2.16 -2.61
N ILE A 25 6.76 2.69 -1.41
CA ILE A 25 8.04 3.26 -0.92
C ILE A 25 8.96 2.21 -0.30
N VAL A 26 8.47 0.98 -0.10
CA VAL A 26 9.19 -0.14 0.56
C VAL A 26 9.54 -1.27 -0.40
N ARG A 27 9.14 -1.18 -1.67
CA ARG A 27 9.37 -2.24 -2.66
C ARG A 27 10.86 -2.50 -2.87
N PHE A 28 11.67 -1.45 -2.89
CA PHE A 28 13.12 -1.52 -3.00
C PHE A 28 13.78 -0.82 -1.82
N LYS A 29 15.01 -1.24 -1.52
CA LYS A 29 15.76 -0.78 -0.36
C LYS A 29 15.95 0.74 -0.36
N SER A 30 15.56 1.38 0.74
CA SER A 30 15.83 2.78 1.02
C SER A 30 17.28 3.00 1.46
N LEU A 31 17.79 4.21 1.25
CA LEU A 31 19.19 4.57 1.52
C LEU A 31 19.27 5.86 2.34
N PHE A 32 19.92 5.83 3.50
CA PHE A 32 20.27 7.06 4.23
C PHE A 32 21.32 7.85 3.46
N THR A 33 21.24 9.17 3.45
CA THR A 33 22.35 10.03 2.99
C THR A 33 23.58 9.84 3.88
N LEU A 34 24.76 10.22 3.38
CA LEU A 34 26.02 10.03 4.12
C LEU A 34 26.10 10.84 5.42
N ASP A 35 25.29 11.91 5.52
CA ASP A 35 25.09 12.72 6.72
C ASP A 35 23.86 12.32 7.55
N SER A 36 23.16 11.25 7.16
CA SER A 36 21.97 10.70 7.80
C SER A 36 20.77 11.64 7.93
N LYS A 37 20.77 12.81 7.27
CA LYS A 37 19.66 13.77 7.36
C LYS A 37 18.45 13.37 6.52
N TYR A 38 18.68 12.67 5.41
CA TYR A 38 17.63 12.25 4.51
C TYR A 38 17.62 10.75 4.30
N LEU A 39 16.44 10.21 4.00
CA LEU A 39 16.22 8.86 3.54
C LEU A 39 15.69 8.91 2.11
N LEU A 40 16.43 8.29 1.18
CA LEU A 40 16.08 8.18 -0.23
C LEU A 40 15.30 6.88 -0.44
N CYS A 41 14.03 6.98 -0.85
CA CYS A 41 13.13 5.85 -1.01
C CYS A 41 12.71 5.72 -2.49
N PRO A 42 13.11 4.66 -3.20
CA PRO A 42 12.58 4.36 -4.52
C PRO A 42 11.06 4.14 -4.45
N CYS A 43 10.30 4.86 -5.27
CA CYS A 43 8.84 4.84 -5.28
C CYS A 43 8.32 4.92 -6.72
N GLY A 44 7.95 3.77 -7.30
CA GLY A 44 7.56 3.73 -8.72
C GLY A 44 8.69 4.23 -9.61
N ASN A 45 8.42 5.21 -10.47
CA ASN A 45 9.39 5.84 -11.37
C ASN A 45 10.09 7.08 -10.76
N VAL A 46 9.92 7.34 -9.47
CA VAL A 46 10.55 8.46 -8.77
C VAL A 46 11.33 7.98 -7.56
N VAL A 47 12.14 8.86 -6.97
CA VAL A 47 12.71 8.65 -5.62
C VAL A 47 12.17 9.75 -4.72
N LYS A 48 11.48 9.37 -3.65
CA LYS A 48 11.05 10.33 -2.61
C LYS A 48 12.16 10.50 -1.59
N VAL A 49 12.45 11.75 -1.23
CA VAL A 49 13.49 12.13 -0.26
C VAL A 49 12.79 12.57 1.02
N TYR A 50 12.97 11.82 2.09
CA TYR A 50 12.33 12.09 3.38
C TYR A 50 13.32 12.64 4.40
N SER A 51 12.90 13.60 5.21
CA SER A 51 13.67 14.02 6.39
C SER A 51 13.68 12.91 7.43
N THR A 52 14.85 12.54 7.93
CA THR A 52 14.95 11.56 9.03
C THR A 52 14.55 12.14 10.38
N ASN A 53 14.42 13.47 10.47
CA ASN A 53 14.00 14.16 11.68
C ASN A 53 12.48 14.28 11.79
N THR A 54 11.80 14.71 10.72
CA THR A 54 10.34 14.95 10.72
C THR A 54 9.55 13.79 10.12
N GLY A 55 10.14 13.04 9.18
CA GLY A 55 9.41 12.03 8.39
C GLY A 55 8.68 12.60 7.18
N GLU A 56 8.78 13.91 6.95
CA GLU A 56 8.13 14.58 5.81
C GLU A 56 8.92 14.39 4.52
N CYS A 57 8.20 14.36 3.39
CA CYS A 57 8.80 14.31 2.06
C CYS A 57 9.34 15.70 1.69
N CYS A 58 10.66 15.85 1.68
CA CYS A 58 11.33 17.10 1.35
C CYS A 58 11.45 17.33 -0.16
N GLN A 59 11.61 16.26 -0.95
CA GLN A 59 11.93 16.37 -2.38
C GLN A 59 11.47 15.12 -3.14
N LYS A 60 11.19 15.27 -4.44
CA LYS A 60 10.90 14.17 -5.37
C LYS A 60 11.90 14.20 -6.54
N LEU A 61 12.66 13.13 -6.74
CA LEU A 61 13.56 12.99 -7.88
C LEU A 61 12.80 12.41 -9.08
N VAL A 62 12.32 13.28 -9.97
CA VAL A 62 11.47 12.93 -11.11
C VAL A 62 12.27 12.93 -12.40
N GLY A 63 12.25 11.81 -13.13
CA GLY A 63 12.90 11.76 -14.45
C GLY A 63 13.12 10.36 -15.02
N HIS A 64 12.98 9.30 -14.24
CA HIS A 64 12.90 7.94 -14.79
C HIS A 64 11.54 7.70 -15.46
N THR A 65 11.53 6.91 -16.52
CA THR A 65 10.29 6.58 -17.27
C THR A 65 9.67 5.27 -16.83
N ASP A 66 10.37 4.51 -16.00
CA ASP A 66 9.92 3.25 -15.42
C ASP A 66 10.52 3.07 -14.01
N THR A 67 10.18 1.97 -13.37
CA THR A 67 10.43 1.66 -11.96
C THR A 67 11.90 1.83 -11.55
N VAL A 68 12.16 2.71 -10.58
CA VAL A 68 13.46 2.83 -9.92
C VAL A 68 13.69 1.62 -9.02
N THR A 69 14.79 0.91 -9.24
CA THR A 69 15.06 -0.37 -8.57
C THR A 69 16.06 -0.27 -7.43
N MET A 70 16.97 0.72 -7.44
CA MET A 70 17.92 0.92 -6.35
C MET A 70 18.49 2.34 -6.37
N VAL A 71 18.86 2.82 -5.18
CA VAL A 71 19.62 4.06 -4.97
C VAL A 71 20.97 3.69 -4.36
N ALA A 72 22.04 4.32 -4.81
CA ALA A 72 23.39 4.17 -4.29
C ALA A 72 24.04 5.53 -4.05
N HIS A 73 24.99 5.61 -3.10
CA HIS A 73 25.76 6.83 -2.89
C HIS A 73 26.69 7.09 -4.08
N HIS A 74 26.87 8.36 -4.43
CA HIS A 74 28.01 8.72 -5.27
C HIS A 74 29.32 8.50 -4.47
N PRO A 75 30.32 7.79 -5.01
CA PRO A 75 31.48 7.36 -4.23
C PRO A 75 32.41 8.51 -3.80
N CYS A 76 32.33 9.66 -4.45
CA CYS A 76 33.18 10.83 -4.17
C CYS A 76 32.45 12.06 -3.68
N ASN A 77 31.15 12.20 -3.94
CA ASN A 77 30.40 13.42 -3.67
C ASN A 77 29.25 13.09 -2.73
N LYS A 78 29.23 13.74 -1.57
CA LYS A 78 28.27 13.42 -0.52
C LYS A 78 26.85 13.92 -0.82
N LEU A 79 26.72 14.93 -1.66
CA LEU A 79 25.44 15.56 -2.03
C LEU A 79 24.80 14.90 -3.26
N GLN A 80 25.40 13.84 -3.78
CA GLN A 80 24.91 13.17 -4.98
C GLN A 80 24.51 11.72 -4.72
N ALA A 81 23.43 11.32 -5.39
CA ALA A 81 22.93 9.96 -5.40
C ALA A 81 22.87 9.42 -6.83
N ILE A 82 23.04 8.11 -6.96
CA ILE A 82 22.92 7.41 -8.23
C ILE A 82 21.74 6.46 -8.16
N THR A 83 20.87 6.49 -9.16
CA THR A 83 19.69 5.61 -9.23
C THR A 83 19.77 4.70 -10.45
N SER A 84 19.26 3.48 -10.34
CA SER A 84 19.06 2.56 -11.47
C SER A 84 17.58 2.28 -11.68
N SER A 85 17.15 2.08 -12.92
CA SER A 85 15.75 1.79 -13.26
C SER A 85 15.60 0.69 -14.30
N THR A 86 14.42 0.07 -14.32
CA THR A 86 14.00 -0.86 -15.38
C THR A 86 13.86 -0.18 -16.75
N ASP A 87 13.86 1.16 -16.81
CA ASP A 87 13.97 1.91 -18.08
C ASP A 87 15.33 1.75 -18.78
N GLY A 88 16.27 1.05 -18.14
CA GLY A 88 17.60 0.81 -18.69
C GLY A 88 18.55 1.98 -18.50
N THR A 89 18.24 2.93 -17.62
CA THR A 89 19.12 4.07 -17.34
C THR A 89 19.62 4.09 -15.91
N ILE A 90 20.81 4.65 -15.75
CA ILE A 90 21.36 5.09 -14.48
C ILE A 90 21.36 6.61 -14.48
N LYS A 91 20.83 7.24 -13.43
CA LYS A 91 20.82 8.72 -13.31
C LYS A 91 21.63 9.17 -12.11
N LEU A 92 22.36 10.27 -12.28
CA LEU A 92 23.05 10.99 -11.23
C LEU A 92 22.18 12.18 -10.82
N TRP A 93 21.99 12.34 -9.52
CA TRP A 93 21.13 13.36 -8.95
C TRP A 93 21.89 14.25 -7.99
N ASP A 94 21.57 15.53 -8.02
CA ASP A 94 21.63 16.35 -6.82
C ASP A 94 20.31 16.15 -6.06
N TYR A 95 20.37 15.53 -4.88
CA TYR A 95 19.15 15.20 -4.15
C TYR A 95 18.64 16.35 -3.27
N GLU A 96 19.44 17.40 -3.04
CA GLU A 96 18.98 18.60 -2.34
C GLU A 96 18.18 19.48 -3.30
N ASP A 97 18.71 19.71 -4.51
CA ASP A 97 18.02 20.52 -5.52
C ASP A 97 16.96 19.73 -6.32
N GLY A 98 16.96 18.40 -6.22
CA GLY A 98 16.01 17.53 -6.93
C GLY A 98 16.27 17.41 -8.43
N VAL A 99 17.48 17.78 -8.89
CA VAL A 99 17.82 17.88 -10.31
C VAL A 99 18.61 16.67 -10.79
N ALA A 100 18.22 16.13 -11.95
CA ALA A 100 19.02 15.14 -12.67
C ALA A 100 20.23 15.81 -13.33
N LEU A 101 21.44 15.50 -12.85
CA LEU A 101 22.69 16.07 -13.35
C LEU A 101 23.16 15.39 -14.65
N SER A 102 23.02 14.07 -14.71
CA SER A 102 23.43 13.29 -15.86
C SER A 102 22.69 11.95 -15.94
N SER A 103 22.68 11.35 -17.12
CA SER A 103 22.04 10.05 -17.36
C SER A 103 22.97 9.18 -18.20
N LEU A 104 23.04 7.90 -17.83
CA LEU A 104 23.89 6.90 -18.44
C LEU A 104 23.01 5.72 -18.90
N GLY A 105 23.01 5.43 -20.19
CA GLY A 105 22.15 4.42 -20.80
C GLY A 105 22.77 3.02 -20.86
N PHE A 106 21.96 2.03 -20.52
CA PHE A 106 22.15 0.60 -20.78
C PHE A 106 21.12 0.12 -21.81
N ASN A 107 21.42 -0.97 -22.51
CA ASN A 107 20.51 -1.56 -23.50
C ASN A 107 19.54 -2.59 -22.88
N THR A 108 19.57 -2.77 -21.56
CA THR A 108 18.85 -3.80 -20.81
C THR A 108 18.23 -3.20 -19.55
N PRO A 109 17.09 -3.72 -19.06
CA PRO A 109 16.51 -3.30 -17.79
C PRO A 109 17.47 -3.58 -16.62
N LEU A 110 17.61 -2.60 -15.73
CA LEU A 110 18.45 -2.69 -14.54
C LEU A 110 17.61 -3.02 -13.31
N TYR A 111 18.13 -3.90 -12.46
CA TYR A 111 17.50 -4.34 -11.20
C TYR A 111 18.29 -3.94 -9.96
N GLY A 112 19.46 -3.34 -10.15
CA GLY A 112 20.24 -2.78 -9.06
C GLY A 112 21.54 -2.15 -9.53
N ILE A 113 22.05 -1.22 -8.73
CA ILE A 113 23.37 -0.61 -8.82
C ILE A 113 24.04 -0.60 -7.44
N TYR A 114 25.33 -0.96 -7.40
CA TYR A 114 26.16 -0.92 -6.21
C TYR A 114 27.45 -0.15 -6.49
N THR A 115 27.77 0.78 -5.60
CA THR A 115 29.01 1.56 -5.64
C THR A 115 29.83 1.30 -4.39
N LEU A 116 31.16 1.37 -4.53
CA LEU A 116 32.10 1.17 -3.42
C LEU A 116 32.98 2.42 -3.30
N PRO A 117 33.00 3.11 -2.13
CA PRO A 117 33.86 4.28 -1.94
C PRO A 117 35.36 4.00 -2.15
N GLN A 118 35.80 2.74 -1.97
CA GLN A 118 37.19 2.33 -2.19
C GLN A 118 37.56 2.27 -3.68
N TYR A 119 36.56 2.08 -4.55
CA TYR A 119 36.74 1.93 -5.99
C TYR A 119 35.82 2.93 -6.72
N PRO A 120 36.10 4.24 -6.60
CA PRO A 120 35.17 5.29 -7.05
C PRO A 120 34.89 5.27 -8.56
N SER A 121 35.81 4.74 -9.36
CA SER A 121 35.66 4.58 -10.81
C SER A 121 34.90 3.32 -11.22
N THR A 122 34.50 2.47 -10.28
CA THR A 122 33.95 1.15 -10.56
C THR A 122 32.57 1.01 -9.91
N ALA A 123 31.58 0.63 -10.72
CA ALA A 123 30.25 0.30 -10.24
C ALA A 123 29.84 -1.10 -10.70
N PHE A 124 28.93 -1.69 -9.95
CA PHE A 124 28.32 -2.98 -10.27
C PHE A 124 26.84 -2.78 -10.54
N VAL A 125 26.31 -3.46 -11.54
CA VAL A 125 24.88 -3.46 -11.86
C VAL A 125 24.36 -4.87 -12.00
N VAL A 126 23.11 -5.06 -11.60
CA VAL A 126 22.35 -6.28 -11.91
C VAL A 126 21.49 -5.96 -13.13
N GLN A 127 21.83 -6.58 -14.26
CA GLN A 127 21.06 -6.45 -15.50
C GLN A 127 20.32 -7.75 -15.79
N ARG A 128 19.17 -7.64 -16.46
CA ARG A 128 18.46 -8.82 -16.96
C ARG A 128 18.65 -8.93 -18.47
N THR A 129 19.21 -10.05 -18.88
CA THR A 129 19.24 -10.47 -20.29
C THR A 129 18.03 -11.36 -20.58
N ASP A 130 17.77 -11.66 -21.86
CA ASP A 130 16.66 -12.53 -22.29
C ASP A 130 16.65 -13.91 -21.61
N LYS A 131 17.79 -14.36 -21.09
CA LYS A 131 17.95 -15.70 -20.52
C LYS A 131 18.07 -15.70 -19.00
N ARG A 132 18.83 -14.78 -18.39
CA ARG A 132 19.20 -14.81 -16.95
C ARG A 132 19.53 -13.42 -16.41
N ASN A 133 19.52 -13.28 -15.09
CA ASN A 133 20.09 -12.12 -14.39
C ASN A 133 21.62 -12.27 -14.28
N GLU A 134 22.33 -11.17 -14.52
CA GLU A 134 23.79 -11.10 -14.51
C GLU A 134 24.27 -9.95 -13.62
N LEU A 135 25.33 -10.19 -12.84
CA LEU A 135 26.04 -9.14 -12.13
C LEU A 135 27.21 -8.68 -12.99
N CYS A 136 27.17 -7.42 -13.41
CA CYS A 136 28.16 -6.82 -14.27
C CYS A 136 28.94 -5.73 -13.54
N ARG A 137 30.20 -5.55 -13.92
CA ARG A 137 31.08 -4.47 -13.50
C ARG A 137 31.33 -3.56 -14.70
N PHE A 138 31.32 -2.26 -14.47
CA PHE A 138 31.63 -1.26 -15.49
C PHE A 138 32.34 -0.06 -14.86
N LYS A 139 32.94 0.77 -15.71
CA LYS A 139 33.55 2.03 -15.28
C LYS A 139 32.46 3.08 -15.06
N LEU A 140 32.37 3.61 -13.85
CA LEU A 140 31.40 4.65 -13.51
C LEU A 140 31.89 6.00 -14.02
N GLU A 141 31.40 6.42 -15.17
CA GLU A 141 31.74 7.70 -15.78
C GLU A 141 30.51 8.29 -16.51
N PHE A 142 30.13 9.52 -16.14
CA PHE A 142 28.96 10.21 -16.71
C PHE A 142 29.33 11.18 -17.85
N SER A 143 30.58 11.15 -18.32
CA SER A 143 31.03 11.98 -19.45
C SER A 143 30.42 11.55 -20.78
N GLN A 144 30.02 10.28 -20.89
CA GLN A 144 29.40 9.69 -22.06
C GLN A 144 27.96 9.27 -21.76
N PRO A 145 27.05 9.33 -22.76
CA PRO A 145 25.64 9.00 -22.56
C PRO A 145 25.37 7.49 -22.47
N LYS A 146 26.33 6.65 -22.85
CA LYS A 146 26.21 5.17 -22.83
C LYS A 146 27.40 4.56 -22.13
N VAL A 147 27.18 3.38 -21.56
CA VAL A 147 28.26 2.58 -20.96
C VAL A 147 28.94 1.75 -22.03
N ASP A 148 30.24 1.96 -22.18
CA ASP A 148 31.15 1.06 -22.88
C ASP A 148 31.81 0.08 -21.89
N ASP A 149 32.26 -1.07 -22.37
CA ASP A 149 33.03 -2.07 -21.61
C ASP A 149 32.35 -2.62 -20.33
N VAL A 150 31.16 -3.18 -20.49
CA VAL A 150 30.47 -3.92 -19.41
C VAL A 150 31.03 -5.34 -19.28
N GLU A 151 31.71 -5.63 -18.17
CA GLU A 151 32.27 -6.96 -17.89
C GLU A 151 31.33 -7.78 -17.00
N VAL A 152 30.98 -9.00 -17.42
CA VAL A 152 30.15 -9.89 -16.60
C VAL A 152 30.99 -10.58 -15.53
N VAL A 153 30.68 -10.28 -14.26
CA VAL A 153 31.41 -10.80 -13.10
C VAL A 153 30.77 -12.10 -12.60
N ALA A 154 29.45 -12.20 -12.66
CA ALA A 154 28.71 -13.32 -12.14
C ALA A 154 27.51 -13.72 -13.02
N ASN A 155 27.48 -15.00 -13.41
CA ASN A 155 26.50 -15.57 -14.33
C ASN A 155 25.47 -16.43 -13.58
N SER A 156 24.29 -16.56 -14.19
CA SER A 156 23.31 -17.60 -13.85
C SER A 156 22.72 -17.49 -12.44
N MET A 157 22.23 -16.31 -12.09
CA MET A 157 21.68 -16.03 -10.76
C MET A 157 20.23 -15.55 -10.86
N ASP A 158 19.34 -16.41 -11.34
CA ASP A 158 17.94 -16.09 -11.68
C ASP A 158 17.10 -15.58 -10.47
N LYS A 159 17.67 -15.55 -9.27
CA LYS A 159 17.06 -15.02 -8.03
C LYS A 159 17.91 -13.93 -7.35
N LEU A 160 18.72 -13.16 -8.09
CA LEU A 160 19.38 -11.99 -7.49
C LEU A 160 18.34 -10.97 -7.06
N THR A 161 18.30 -10.74 -5.77
CA THR A 161 17.66 -9.60 -5.14
C THR A 161 18.70 -8.84 -4.32
N ASP A 162 18.37 -7.61 -3.94
CA ASP A 162 19.11 -6.81 -2.97
C ASP A 162 19.37 -7.53 -1.64
N LYS A 163 18.53 -8.51 -1.28
CA LYS A 163 18.67 -9.35 -0.08
C LYS A 163 19.72 -10.46 -0.21
N THR A 164 20.09 -10.82 -1.45
CA THR A 164 21.01 -11.93 -1.74
C THR A 164 22.42 -11.48 -2.09
N ILE A 165 22.63 -10.17 -2.31
CA ILE A 165 23.95 -9.61 -2.59
C ILE A 165 24.32 -8.64 -1.48
N ALA A 166 25.51 -8.81 -0.91
CA ALA A 166 26.05 -7.89 0.07
C ALA A 166 27.49 -7.51 -0.28
N PHE A 167 27.76 -6.20 -0.28
CA PHE A 167 29.07 -5.63 -0.57
C PHE A 167 29.78 -5.19 0.71
N SER A 168 31.10 -5.35 0.74
CA SER A 168 32.02 -4.82 1.76
C SER A 168 33.21 -4.15 1.08
N LYS A 169 34.11 -3.54 1.87
CA LYS A 169 35.25 -2.76 1.36
C LYS A 169 36.25 -3.59 0.55
N GLY A 170 36.36 -4.89 0.83
CA GLY A 170 37.35 -5.79 0.23
C GLY A 170 36.79 -7.00 -0.51
N TYR A 171 35.50 -7.26 -0.40
CA TYR A 171 34.84 -8.43 -0.98
C TYR A 171 33.33 -8.17 -1.12
N PHE A 172 32.66 -9.00 -1.89
CA PHE A 172 31.21 -9.10 -1.86
C PHE A 172 30.78 -10.56 -1.84
N VAL A 173 29.58 -10.81 -1.36
CA VAL A 173 29.01 -12.14 -1.25
C VAL A 173 27.70 -12.19 -2.00
N VAL A 174 27.49 -13.29 -2.73
CA VAL A 174 26.22 -13.61 -3.36
C VAL A 174 25.67 -14.90 -2.76
N ALA A 175 24.54 -14.79 -2.08
CA ALA A 175 23.83 -15.91 -1.49
C ALA A 175 22.90 -16.59 -2.50
N GLN A 176 22.86 -17.91 -2.41
CA GLN A 176 21.89 -18.80 -3.04
C GLN A 176 21.19 -19.60 -1.94
N PRO A 177 20.03 -20.24 -2.21
CA PRO A 177 19.29 -20.95 -1.17
C PRO A 177 20.12 -22.00 -0.40
N LYS A 178 21.10 -22.65 -1.03
CA LYS A 178 21.90 -23.74 -0.43
C LYS A 178 23.40 -23.53 -0.53
N SER A 179 23.86 -22.35 -0.93
CA SER A 179 25.29 -22.03 -0.98
C SER A 179 25.46 -20.51 -1.00
N PHE A 180 26.66 -20.02 -0.72
CA PHE A 180 27.00 -18.63 -1.03
C PHE A 180 28.40 -18.54 -1.65
N LEU A 181 28.58 -17.51 -2.47
CA LEU A 181 29.77 -17.28 -3.27
C LEU A 181 30.45 -16.01 -2.80
N VAL A 182 31.71 -16.10 -2.40
CA VAL A 182 32.54 -14.99 -1.93
C VAL A 182 33.48 -14.58 -3.04
N PHE A 183 33.54 -13.27 -3.29
CA PHE A 183 34.38 -12.67 -4.32
C PHE A 183 35.29 -11.61 -3.69
N CYS A 184 36.58 -11.91 -3.58
CA CYS A 184 37.58 -11.01 -3.00
C CYS A 184 38.17 -10.06 -4.05
N LYS A 185 38.52 -8.82 -3.65
CA LYS A 185 39.07 -7.76 -4.53
C LYS A 185 38.14 -7.36 -5.68
N PRO A 186 36.98 -6.73 -5.39
CA PRO A 186 35.90 -6.48 -6.35
C PRO A 186 36.34 -5.85 -7.69
N ASP A 187 37.36 -4.99 -7.68
CA ASP A 187 37.94 -4.34 -8.85
C ASP A 187 38.58 -5.28 -9.87
N LYS A 188 39.06 -6.46 -9.42
CA LYS A 188 39.79 -7.44 -10.26
C LYS A 188 39.13 -8.82 -10.31
N VAL A 189 37.97 -8.98 -9.67
CA VAL A 189 37.24 -10.25 -9.65
C VAL A 189 36.89 -10.72 -11.06
N LYS A 190 37.03 -12.03 -11.29
CA LYS A 190 36.44 -12.79 -12.38
C LYS A 190 35.66 -13.97 -11.79
N TRP A 191 34.64 -14.46 -12.49
CA TRP A 191 33.80 -15.59 -12.06
C TRP A 191 34.55 -16.83 -11.55
N LYS A 192 35.72 -17.13 -12.14
CA LYS A 192 36.55 -18.29 -11.78
C LYS A 192 37.20 -18.17 -10.40
N ASN A 193 37.38 -16.96 -9.88
CA ASN A 193 38.12 -16.67 -8.65
C ASN A 193 37.21 -16.62 -7.41
N ARG A 194 36.02 -17.23 -7.49
CA ARG A 194 35.04 -17.25 -6.39
C ARG A 194 35.35 -18.37 -5.41
N VAL A 195 35.16 -18.10 -4.13
CA VAL A 195 35.15 -19.13 -3.08
C VAL A 195 33.70 -19.53 -2.84
N ARG A 196 33.40 -20.83 -2.91
CA ARG A 196 32.04 -21.36 -2.77
C ARG A 196 31.91 -22.07 -1.43
N HIS A 197 30.90 -21.69 -0.67
CA HIS A 197 30.52 -22.31 0.60
C HIS A 197 29.17 -22.99 0.42
N ASP A 198 29.15 -24.32 0.45
CA ASP A 198 27.93 -25.12 0.27
C ASP A 198 27.32 -25.51 1.61
N LEU A 199 26.00 -25.42 1.71
CA LEU A 199 25.23 -25.91 2.85
C LEU A 199 24.78 -27.36 2.58
N ASN A 200 24.63 -28.13 3.64
CA ASN A 200 24.05 -29.47 3.55
C ASN A 200 22.61 -29.37 2.99
N PRO A 201 22.19 -30.22 2.04
CA PRO A 201 20.83 -30.18 1.50
C PRO A 201 19.71 -30.19 2.54
N LYS A 202 19.92 -30.84 3.69
CA LYS A 202 18.97 -30.91 4.81
C LYS A 202 18.84 -29.61 5.62
N GLU A 203 19.80 -28.70 5.53
CA GLU A 203 19.80 -27.45 6.29
C GLU A 203 18.82 -26.42 5.72
N PRO A 204 18.30 -25.49 6.55
CA PRO A 204 17.36 -24.46 6.09
C PRO A 204 17.99 -23.54 5.05
N ALA A 205 17.18 -23.10 4.08
CA ALA A 205 17.68 -22.26 2.99
C ALA A 205 18.06 -20.85 3.45
N ILE A 206 19.07 -20.25 2.82
CA ILE A 206 19.45 -18.85 3.03
C ILE A 206 18.40 -17.94 2.38
N ARG A 207 17.93 -16.94 3.13
CA ARG A 207 16.93 -15.94 2.69
C ARG A 207 17.50 -14.54 2.56
N CYS A 208 18.42 -14.16 3.43
CA CYS A 208 19.09 -12.87 3.35
C CYS A 208 20.55 -12.98 3.81
N ILE A 209 21.37 -12.00 3.40
CA ILE A 209 22.79 -11.93 3.79
C ILE A 209 23.21 -10.48 4.06
N ALA A 210 24.15 -10.30 5.00
CA ALA A 210 24.82 -9.02 5.24
C ALA A 210 26.32 -9.25 5.42
N CYS A 211 27.16 -8.36 4.89
CA CYS A 211 28.61 -8.40 5.06
C CYS A 211 29.06 -7.43 6.14
N HIS A 212 30.04 -7.85 6.92
CA HIS A 212 30.70 -6.97 7.87
C HIS A 212 31.49 -5.89 7.09
N PRO A 213 31.46 -4.61 7.51
CA PRO A 213 31.98 -3.49 6.73
C PRO A 213 33.51 -3.43 6.59
N LYS A 214 34.26 -4.21 7.39
CA LYS A 214 35.74 -4.19 7.42
C LYS A 214 36.37 -5.58 7.39
N LEU A 215 36.03 -6.43 8.36
CA LEU A 215 36.49 -7.81 8.49
C LEU A 215 35.84 -8.72 7.45
N GLU A 216 36.53 -9.80 7.07
CA GLU A 216 36.03 -10.85 6.18
C GLU A 216 35.03 -11.78 6.89
N GLN A 217 33.84 -11.23 7.17
CA GLN A 217 32.77 -11.90 7.90
C GLN A 217 31.41 -11.60 7.26
N CYS A 218 30.47 -12.53 7.35
CA CYS A 218 29.10 -12.27 6.91
C CYS A 218 28.09 -12.97 7.80
N VAL A 219 26.86 -12.46 7.80
CA VAL A 219 25.74 -13.12 8.48
C VAL A 219 24.74 -13.55 7.44
N THR A 220 24.31 -14.81 7.51
CA THR A 220 23.22 -15.36 6.72
C THR A 220 21.98 -15.55 7.59
N GLY A 221 20.83 -15.09 7.11
CA GLY A 221 19.53 -15.33 7.71
C GLY A 221 18.83 -16.47 6.99
N HIS A 222 18.31 -17.43 7.74
CA HIS A 222 17.74 -18.66 7.22
C HIS A 222 16.21 -18.71 7.32
N GLU A 223 15.61 -19.63 6.57
CA GLU A 223 14.15 -19.83 6.51
C GLU A 223 13.51 -20.27 7.83
N ASN A 224 14.28 -20.87 8.74
CA ASN A 224 13.79 -21.26 10.05
C ASN A 224 14.05 -20.20 11.14
N GLY A 225 14.49 -18.99 10.77
CA GLY A 225 14.78 -17.91 11.72
C GLY A 225 16.20 -17.92 12.33
N GLU A 226 17.02 -18.92 12.00
CA GLU A 226 18.43 -18.94 12.41
C GLU A 226 19.24 -17.84 11.71
N LEU A 227 20.15 -17.23 12.47
CA LEU A 227 21.21 -16.36 11.96
C LEU A 227 22.55 -17.07 12.12
N ARG A 228 23.33 -17.17 11.06
CA ARG A 228 24.67 -17.77 11.10
C ARG A 228 25.73 -16.72 10.81
N PHE A 229 26.64 -16.54 11.76
CA PHE A 229 27.75 -15.60 11.70
C PHE A 229 28.98 -16.36 11.19
N TRP A 230 29.39 -16.09 9.97
CA TRP A 230 30.50 -16.75 9.28
C TRP A 230 31.81 -15.96 9.41
N TYR A 231 32.90 -16.69 9.60
CA TYR A 231 34.25 -16.18 9.75
C TYR A 231 35.19 -16.85 8.74
N ASN A 232 36.31 -16.20 8.41
CA ASN A 232 37.34 -16.70 7.50
C ASN A 232 36.81 -17.05 6.09
N LEU A 233 36.02 -16.14 5.52
CA LEU A 233 35.29 -16.37 4.26
C LEU A 233 36.17 -16.67 3.03
N SER A 234 37.44 -16.25 3.06
CA SER A 234 38.39 -16.45 1.97
C SER A 234 38.78 -17.91 1.75
N ASP A 235 38.55 -18.76 2.75
CA ASP A 235 38.93 -20.17 2.72
C ASP A 235 37.72 -21.04 3.08
N SER A 236 37.24 -21.85 2.12
CA SER A 236 36.09 -22.72 2.34
C SER A 236 36.33 -23.86 3.32
N GLU A 237 37.57 -24.32 3.47
CA GLU A 237 37.87 -25.44 4.36
C GLU A 237 37.97 -25.00 5.83
N ASN A 238 38.43 -23.77 6.05
CA ASN A 238 38.64 -23.19 7.38
C ASN A 238 37.54 -22.22 7.81
N ALA A 239 36.49 -22.04 6.99
CA ALA A 239 35.36 -21.22 7.36
C ALA A 239 34.57 -21.85 8.51
N THR A 240 34.37 -21.06 9.55
CA THR A 240 33.59 -21.46 10.72
C THR A 240 32.40 -20.52 10.88
N PHE A 241 31.36 -20.98 11.56
CA PHE A 241 30.24 -20.12 11.88
C PHE A 241 29.66 -20.39 13.26
N ASN A 242 29.04 -19.36 13.84
CA ASN A 242 28.24 -19.45 15.06
C ASN A 242 26.77 -19.25 14.72
N VAL A 243 25.89 -20.00 15.39
CA VAL A 243 24.44 -19.89 15.21
C VAL A 243 23.84 -19.07 16.35
N GLN A 244 23.00 -18.11 15.98
CA GLN A 244 22.15 -17.34 16.89
C GLN A 244 20.69 -17.53 16.47
N HIS A 245 19.79 -17.64 17.44
CA HIS A 245 18.39 -17.91 17.17
C HIS A 245 17.49 -17.10 18.10
N TRP A 246 16.52 -16.39 17.50
CA TRP A 246 15.48 -15.65 18.20
C TRP A 246 14.21 -15.57 17.36
N HIS A 247 14.33 -15.36 16.05
CA HIS A 247 13.18 -15.35 15.13
C HIS A 247 12.53 -16.73 15.08
N SER A 248 11.22 -16.78 15.24
CA SER A 248 10.43 -18.02 15.05
C SER A 248 10.06 -18.24 13.58
N LEU A 249 10.10 -17.18 12.78
CA LEU A 249 9.80 -17.16 11.35
C LEU A 249 11.07 -16.79 10.53
N PRO A 250 11.04 -16.91 9.19
CA PRO A 250 12.18 -16.55 8.37
C PRO A 250 12.72 -15.14 8.66
N ALA A 251 14.04 -15.02 8.81
CA ALA A 251 14.69 -13.72 8.85
C ALA A 251 14.68 -13.09 7.44
N LEU A 252 13.99 -11.96 7.29
CA LEU A 252 13.73 -11.34 5.99
C LEU A 252 14.78 -10.32 5.58
N SER A 253 15.42 -9.68 6.55
CA SER A 253 16.45 -8.68 6.30
C SER A 253 17.50 -8.68 7.39
N LEU A 254 18.73 -8.38 6.97
CA LEU A 254 19.91 -8.24 7.83
C LEU A 254 20.69 -7.01 7.40
N SER A 255 21.28 -6.33 8.38
CA SER A 255 22.20 -5.23 8.10
C SER A 255 23.24 -5.11 9.22
N TYR A 256 24.49 -4.89 8.84
CA TYR A 256 25.51 -4.47 9.79
C TYR A 256 25.41 -2.97 10.05
N THR A 257 25.76 -2.56 11.26
CA THR A 257 26.12 -1.16 11.52
C THR A 257 27.35 -0.79 10.68
N SER A 258 27.46 0.48 10.25
CA SER A 258 28.64 1.00 9.55
C SER A 258 29.95 0.80 10.34
N SER A 259 29.86 0.78 11.68
CA SER A 259 30.98 0.42 12.57
C SER A 259 31.38 -1.07 12.50
N GLY A 260 30.43 -1.95 12.22
CA GLY A 260 30.56 -3.41 12.31
C GLY A 260 30.33 -3.99 13.71
N SER A 261 30.02 -3.15 14.70
CA SER A 261 29.85 -3.57 16.11
C SER A 261 28.56 -4.34 16.39
N SER A 262 27.55 -4.18 15.52
CA SER A 262 26.26 -4.82 15.73
C SER A 262 25.63 -5.26 14.41
N VAL A 263 24.78 -6.26 14.51
CA VAL A 263 23.94 -6.72 13.40
C VAL A 263 22.49 -6.47 13.77
N ILE A 264 21.74 -5.91 12.84
CA ILE A 264 20.30 -5.70 12.97
C ILE A 264 19.59 -6.74 12.10
N SER A 265 18.59 -7.41 12.67
CA SER A 265 17.73 -8.35 11.96
C SER A 265 16.25 -7.98 12.10
N GLY A 266 15.47 -8.37 11.10
CA GLY A 266 14.03 -8.15 11.03
C GLY A 266 13.35 -9.25 10.23
N GLY A 267 12.10 -9.53 10.58
CA GLY A 267 11.34 -10.63 9.99
C GLY A 267 9.84 -10.41 10.05
N HIS A 268 9.11 -11.51 9.90
CA HIS A 268 7.64 -11.51 9.90
C HIS A 268 7.01 -11.10 11.24
N GLU A 269 7.77 -11.16 12.35
CA GLU A 269 7.23 -10.81 13.66
C GLU A 269 6.98 -9.30 13.84
N GLY A 270 7.48 -8.44 12.93
CA GLY A 270 7.41 -6.98 13.11
C GLY A 270 8.27 -6.50 14.29
N VAL A 271 9.36 -7.22 14.58
CA VAL A 271 10.29 -6.96 15.68
C VAL A 271 11.69 -6.76 15.10
N MET A 272 12.33 -5.65 15.47
CA MET A 272 13.73 -5.41 15.15
C MET A 272 14.60 -5.97 16.27
N VAL A 273 15.62 -6.76 15.93
CA VAL A 273 16.56 -7.34 16.90
C VAL A 273 17.97 -6.84 16.60
N GLN A 274 18.64 -6.32 17.62
CA GLN A 274 20.04 -5.92 17.58
C GLN A 274 20.89 -6.96 18.28
N TRP A 275 21.88 -7.47 17.56
CA TRP A 275 22.84 -8.47 18.02
C TRP A 275 24.20 -7.80 18.23
N THR A 276 24.77 -8.01 19.42
CA THR A 276 26.07 -7.48 19.83
C THR A 276 26.96 -8.61 20.34
N SER A 277 28.23 -8.34 20.62
CA SER A 277 29.11 -9.28 21.32
C SER A 277 28.58 -9.64 22.72
N ASP A 278 27.88 -8.70 23.36
CA ASP A 278 27.51 -8.77 24.77
C ASP A 278 26.11 -9.36 24.98
N GLY A 279 25.35 -9.56 23.90
CA GLY A 279 24.02 -10.13 23.91
C GLY A 279 23.11 -9.57 22.83
N LYS A 280 21.80 -9.60 23.09
CA LYS A 280 20.77 -9.14 22.15
C LYS A 280 19.79 -8.18 22.81
N GLN A 281 19.34 -7.20 22.04
CA GLN A 281 18.27 -6.26 22.39
C GLN A 281 17.21 -6.30 21.28
N PHE A 282 15.97 -5.96 21.59
CA PHE A 282 14.89 -5.99 20.60
C PHE A 282 13.88 -4.87 20.82
N LEU A 283 13.28 -4.41 19.72
CA LEU A 283 12.23 -3.40 19.69
C LEU A 283 10.99 -4.02 19.04
N PRO A 284 9.98 -4.40 19.83
CA PRO A 284 8.77 -5.02 19.31
C PRO A 284 7.73 -3.99 18.84
N ARG A 285 6.65 -4.49 18.23
CA ARG A 285 5.46 -3.71 17.84
C ARG A 285 5.76 -2.57 16.87
N LEU A 286 6.65 -2.80 15.89
CA LEU A 286 6.94 -1.83 14.83
C LEU A 286 5.89 -1.83 13.70
N GLY A 287 4.72 -2.43 13.92
CA GLY A 287 3.69 -2.59 12.90
C GLY A 287 3.81 -3.92 12.16
N SER A 288 3.86 -3.87 10.83
CA SER A 288 3.87 -5.07 9.97
C SER A 288 5.26 -5.73 9.87
N ALA A 289 5.33 -6.85 9.15
CA ALA A 289 6.56 -7.60 8.89
C ALA A 289 7.66 -6.70 8.30
N ILE A 290 8.88 -6.78 8.86
CA ILE A 290 10.02 -5.98 8.42
C ILE A 290 10.63 -6.65 7.18
N GLN A 291 10.43 -6.02 6.03
CA GLN A 291 10.92 -6.52 4.74
C GLN A 291 12.36 -6.13 4.46
N GLN A 292 12.77 -4.93 4.88
CA GLN A 292 14.09 -4.37 4.60
C GLN A 292 14.59 -3.55 5.78
N LEU A 293 15.91 -3.58 5.96
CA LEU A 293 16.64 -2.82 6.97
C LEU A 293 17.78 -2.03 6.31
N THR A 294 17.88 -0.77 6.70
CA THR A 294 18.98 0.11 6.32
C THR A 294 19.54 0.77 7.58
N THR A 295 20.86 0.82 7.70
CA THR A 295 21.58 1.46 8.80
C THR A 295 22.14 2.79 8.34
N SER A 296 22.11 3.81 9.19
CA SER A 296 22.72 5.10 8.91
C SER A 296 24.24 5.02 9.00
N ASN A 297 24.93 5.92 8.31
CA ASN A 297 26.38 5.89 8.25
C ASN A 297 27.04 6.30 9.58
N ASP A 298 26.35 7.12 10.40
CA ASP A 298 26.76 7.50 11.76
C ASP A 298 26.39 6.47 12.84
N ASN A 299 25.65 5.40 12.50
CA ASN A 299 25.13 4.38 13.42
C ASN A 299 24.15 4.91 14.49
N GLN A 300 23.54 6.07 14.26
CA GLN A 300 22.55 6.65 15.17
C GLN A 300 21.11 6.30 14.79
N LEU A 301 20.87 5.96 13.53
CA LEU A 301 19.54 5.71 12.99
C LEU A 301 19.49 4.39 12.22
N TYR A 302 18.31 3.78 12.25
CA TYR A 302 17.94 2.60 11.51
C TYR A 302 16.61 2.88 10.80
N ALA A 303 16.46 2.40 9.58
CA ALA A 303 15.18 2.45 8.87
C ALA A 303 14.67 1.02 8.72
N THR A 304 13.50 0.74 9.28
CA THR A 304 12.80 -0.53 9.12
C THR A 304 11.65 -0.32 8.14
N SER A 305 11.68 -1.01 7.00
CA SER A 305 10.62 -0.92 5.98
C SER A 305 9.66 -2.10 6.13
N HIS A 306 8.36 -1.81 6.19
CA HIS A 306 7.32 -2.74 6.58
C HIS A 306 6.42 -3.13 5.41
N ASN A 307 5.78 -4.30 5.49
CA ASN A 307 4.92 -4.82 4.43
C ASN A 307 3.66 -3.98 4.16
N ASP A 308 3.25 -3.12 5.09
CA ASP A 308 2.12 -2.19 4.97
C ASP A 308 2.49 -0.85 4.31
N ASN A 309 3.63 -0.80 3.61
CA ASN A 309 4.12 0.40 2.94
C ASN A 309 4.51 1.55 3.89
N SER A 310 4.87 1.22 5.13
CA SER A 310 5.42 2.17 6.11
C SER A 310 6.93 1.95 6.34
N ILE A 311 7.62 3.00 6.77
CA ILE A 311 9.02 2.97 7.18
C ILE A 311 9.14 3.61 8.56
N CYS A 312 9.59 2.86 9.56
CA CYS A 312 9.91 3.43 10.87
C CYS A 312 11.39 3.85 10.92
N ILE A 313 11.64 5.10 11.33
CA ILE A 313 12.98 5.57 11.65
C ILE A 313 13.21 5.31 13.14
N VAL A 314 14.14 4.42 13.45
CA VAL A 314 14.47 3.97 14.80
C VAL A 314 15.83 4.52 15.20
N THR A 315 15.97 4.99 16.44
CA THR A 315 17.25 5.46 16.96
C THR A 315 18.12 4.30 17.47
N SER A 316 19.41 4.56 17.66
CA SER A 316 20.34 3.62 18.28
C SER A 316 19.97 3.23 19.72
N TYR A 317 19.08 3.98 20.37
CA TYR A 317 18.53 3.67 21.69
C TYR A 317 17.29 2.76 21.64
N MET A 318 16.99 2.16 20.49
CA MET A 318 15.83 1.28 20.30
C MET A 318 14.49 1.99 20.53
N THR A 319 14.36 3.23 20.07
CA THR A 319 13.11 4.00 20.10
C THR A 319 12.70 4.45 18.71
N VAL A 320 11.40 4.40 18.40
CA VAL A 320 10.86 4.94 17.14
C VAL A 320 10.86 6.47 17.23
N ARG A 321 11.50 7.11 16.26
CA ARG A 321 11.58 8.56 16.16
C ARG A 321 10.42 9.14 15.35
N THR A 322 10.19 8.58 14.17
CA THR A 322 9.11 8.97 13.26
C THR A 322 8.77 7.79 12.37
N THR A 323 7.56 7.80 11.79
CA THR A 323 7.08 6.81 10.84
C THR A 323 6.67 7.52 9.57
N ILE A 324 7.24 7.06 8.45
CA ILE A 324 6.91 7.53 7.11
C ILE A 324 5.87 6.55 6.55
N GLU A 325 4.73 7.04 6.09
CA GLU A 325 3.66 6.22 5.56
C GLU A 325 3.41 6.58 4.08
N GLY A 326 3.52 5.57 3.20
CA GLY A 326 3.06 5.68 1.81
C GLY A 326 1.56 5.37 1.72
N PHE A 327 1.05 4.99 0.56
CA PHE A 327 -0.31 4.45 0.45
C PHE A 327 -0.38 3.09 1.17
N THR A 328 -0.92 3.06 2.39
CA THR A 328 -0.91 1.88 3.27
C THR A 328 -2.05 0.89 3.04
N ALA A 329 -2.83 1.03 1.97
CA ALA A 329 -3.92 0.11 1.68
C ALA A 329 -3.39 -1.31 1.50
N THR A 330 -3.88 -2.24 2.31
CA THR A 330 -3.41 -3.63 2.31
C THR A 330 -4.34 -4.54 1.51
N GLY A 331 -3.78 -5.30 0.55
CA GLY A 331 -4.51 -6.32 -0.22
C GLY A 331 -4.86 -5.91 -1.65
N GLN A 332 -5.23 -6.91 -2.46
CA GLN A 332 -5.71 -6.67 -3.84
C GLN A 332 -7.17 -6.25 -3.89
N SER A 333 -7.96 -6.59 -2.86
CA SER A 333 -9.35 -6.16 -2.74
C SER A 333 -9.46 -5.08 -1.66
N LEU A 334 -10.28 -4.06 -1.95
CA LEU A 334 -10.63 -2.99 -1.03
C LEU A 334 -12.12 -3.16 -0.68
N PRO A 335 -12.47 -3.90 0.40
CA PRO A 335 -13.85 -4.24 0.71
C PRO A 335 -14.81 -3.05 0.88
N CYS A 336 -14.34 -1.91 1.40
CA CYS A 336 -15.16 -0.70 1.50
C CYS A 336 -15.21 0.13 0.22
N GLY A 337 -14.47 -0.28 -0.82
CA GLY A 337 -14.38 0.43 -2.08
C GLY A 337 -13.61 1.73 -1.98
N LEU A 338 -13.87 2.62 -2.94
CA LEU A 338 -13.31 3.96 -3.01
C LEU A 338 -14.39 4.97 -2.66
N ASN A 339 -14.13 5.81 -1.67
CA ASN A 339 -15.08 6.78 -1.16
C ASN A 339 -14.45 8.17 -1.17
N TYR A 340 -15.28 9.20 -1.11
CA TYR A 340 -14.84 10.59 -1.09
C TYR A 340 -15.25 11.23 0.23
N ASP A 341 -14.28 11.79 0.96
CA ASP A 341 -14.58 12.60 2.12
C ASP A 341 -14.72 14.08 1.71
N PRO A 342 -15.93 14.66 1.80
CA PRO A 342 -16.16 16.06 1.43
C PRO A 342 -15.40 17.04 2.32
N LYS A 343 -14.99 16.64 3.53
CA LYS A 343 -14.29 17.52 4.46
C LYS A 343 -12.83 17.72 4.05
N THR A 344 -12.10 16.63 3.91
CA THR A 344 -10.67 16.67 3.56
C THR A 344 -10.43 16.70 2.06
N GLN A 345 -11.48 16.53 1.25
CA GLN A 345 -11.40 16.35 -0.20
C GLN A 345 -10.47 15.18 -0.58
N SER A 346 -10.42 14.19 0.31
CA SER A 346 -9.53 13.04 0.15
C SER A 346 -10.30 11.82 -0.29
N CYS A 347 -9.55 10.92 -0.90
CA CYS A 347 -10.00 9.61 -1.25
C CYS A 347 -9.88 8.68 -0.03
N VAL A 348 -10.97 8.02 0.33
CA VAL A 348 -11.06 7.15 1.50
C VAL A 348 -11.24 5.70 1.09
N THR A 349 -10.39 4.81 1.61
CA THR A 349 -10.49 3.37 1.37
C THR A 349 -9.95 2.56 2.56
N ASN A 350 -9.87 1.24 2.43
CA ASN A 350 -9.26 0.38 3.44
C ASN A 350 -7.75 0.67 3.53
N GLY A 351 -7.24 0.97 4.73
CA GLY A 351 -5.83 1.24 4.98
C GLY A 351 -5.08 0.04 5.53
N LYS A 352 -4.37 0.29 6.64
CA LYS A 352 -3.87 -0.78 7.51
C LYS A 352 -5.03 -1.66 7.96
N ALA A 353 -4.72 -2.86 8.43
CA ALA A 353 -5.75 -3.78 8.89
C ALA A 353 -6.68 -3.08 9.92
N GLY A 354 -7.98 -3.07 9.65
CA GLY A 354 -9.01 -2.39 10.46
C GLY A 354 -9.00 -0.87 10.48
N HIS A 355 -8.20 -0.23 9.64
CA HIS A 355 -8.14 1.22 9.53
C HIS A 355 -8.78 1.70 8.22
N LEU A 356 -9.31 2.92 8.24
CA LEU A 356 -9.60 3.69 7.04
C LEU A 356 -8.41 4.57 6.69
N LEU A 357 -8.01 4.53 5.43
CA LEU A 357 -6.96 5.36 4.84
C LEU A 357 -7.60 6.59 4.21
N PHE A 358 -7.17 7.77 4.64
CA PHE A 358 -7.46 9.05 4.00
C PHE A 358 -6.25 9.47 3.17
N TYR A 359 -6.42 9.52 1.85
CA TYR A 359 -5.33 9.72 0.90
C TYR A 359 -5.68 10.82 -0.09
N PHE A 360 -4.75 11.76 -0.29
CA PHE A 360 -4.91 12.87 -1.21
C PHE A 360 -4.18 12.56 -2.53
N PRO A 361 -4.92 12.24 -3.62
CA PRO A 361 -4.31 11.74 -4.85
C PRO A 361 -3.43 12.76 -5.56
N ASP A 362 -3.79 14.05 -5.54
CA ASP A 362 -3.11 15.09 -6.32
C ASP A 362 -1.66 15.32 -5.87
N ASN A 363 -1.35 15.15 -4.59
CA ASN A 363 0.01 15.31 -4.07
C ASN A 363 0.75 13.98 -3.84
N ASP A 364 0.07 12.85 -4.08
CA ASP A 364 0.51 11.51 -3.69
C ASP A 364 0.94 11.45 -2.20
N GLU A 365 0.00 11.87 -1.35
CA GLU A 365 0.19 12.03 0.09
C GLU A 365 -0.91 11.30 0.88
N GLN A 366 -0.47 10.52 1.86
CA GLN A 366 -1.38 9.98 2.86
C GLN A 366 -1.59 11.02 3.96
N LEU A 367 -2.85 11.36 4.24
CA LEU A 367 -3.20 12.29 5.31
C LEU A 367 -3.12 11.61 6.67
N TYR A 368 -3.88 10.52 6.87
CA TYR A 368 -3.86 9.73 8.10
C TYR A 368 -4.56 8.37 7.92
N ASN A 369 -4.32 7.47 8.87
CA ASN A 369 -5.09 6.24 9.07
C ASN A 369 -5.98 6.40 10.31
N LEU A 370 -7.27 6.11 10.19
CA LEU A 370 -8.21 6.10 11.31
C LEU A 370 -8.53 4.67 11.72
N ASP A 371 -8.23 4.29 12.98
CA ASP A 371 -8.56 2.96 13.50
C ASP A 371 -10.07 2.83 13.73
N ILE A 372 -10.71 1.95 12.95
CA ILE A 372 -12.14 1.69 13.06
C ILE A 372 -12.36 0.47 13.92
N VAL A 373 -11.67 -0.65 13.67
CA VAL A 373 -11.96 -1.94 14.28
C VAL A 373 -11.47 -2.02 15.74
N SER A 374 -10.39 -1.31 16.07
CA SER A 374 -9.79 -1.27 17.41
C SER A 374 -9.41 -2.65 17.95
N ARG A 375 -8.71 -3.44 17.14
CA ARG A 375 -8.18 -4.77 17.52
C ARG A 375 -6.66 -4.80 17.46
N ASN A 376 -6.06 -5.59 18.35
CA ASN A 376 -4.63 -5.86 18.30
C ASN A 376 -4.34 -6.79 17.12
N TYR A 377 -3.59 -6.30 16.14
CA TYR A 377 -3.08 -7.11 15.04
C TYR A 377 -1.80 -7.82 15.47
N ILE A 378 -1.85 -9.14 15.54
CA ILE A 378 -0.71 -9.99 15.90
C ILE A 378 -0.29 -10.73 14.65
N SER A 379 1.01 -10.73 14.33
CA SER A 379 1.54 -11.53 13.22
C SER A 379 1.13 -13.00 13.40
N PRO A 380 0.66 -13.67 12.34
CA PRO A 380 0.30 -15.06 12.44
C PRO A 380 1.54 -15.89 12.79
N VAL A 381 1.40 -16.79 13.76
CA VAL A 381 2.47 -17.75 14.13
C VAL A 381 2.70 -18.76 13.00
N ASP A 382 1.67 -19.01 12.19
CA ASP A 382 1.68 -19.90 11.03
C ASP A 382 1.32 -19.10 9.78
N LEU A 383 2.28 -18.91 8.87
CA LEU A 383 2.09 -18.15 7.63
C LEU A 383 1.03 -18.77 6.71
N GLU A 384 0.69 -20.05 6.89
CA GLU A 384 -0.33 -20.74 6.09
C GLU A 384 -1.76 -20.51 6.62
N LYS A 385 -1.92 -20.00 7.84
CA LYS A 385 -3.23 -19.71 8.44
C LYS A 385 -3.44 -18.20 8.50
N SER A 386 -4.25 -17.67 7.60
CA SER A 386 -4.78 -16.31 7.75
C SER A 386 -5.67 -16.26 8.99
N LEU A 387 -5.35 -15.36 9.91
CA LEU A 387 -6.30 -15.02 10.97
C LEU A 387 -7.51 -14.33 10.30
N PRO A 388 -8.75 -14.74 10.57
CA PRO A 388 -9.92 -14.01 10.11
C PRO A 388 -9.91 -12.64 10.81
N HIS A 389 -9.89 -11.59 10.01
CA HIS A 389 -9.95 -10.23 10.51
C HIS A 389 -11.31 -9.63 10.13
N THR A 390 -11.97 -9.00 11.09
CA THR A 390 -13.11 -8.12 10.80
C THR A 390 -12.63 -7.03 9.84
N LYS A 391 -13.29 -6.91 8.69
CA LYS A 391 -12.96 -5.92 7.66
C LYS A 391 -14.01 -4.83 7.66
N ILE A 392 -13.57 -3.62 7.33
CA ILE A 392 -14.49 -2.51 7.07
C ILE A 392 -15.06 -2.74 5.67
N THR A 393 -16.36 -2.96 5.57
CA THR A 393 -17.05 -3.32 4.33
C THR A 393 -17.79 -2.15 3.71
N ARG A 394 -18.20 -1.13 4.47
CA ARG A 394 -18.81 0.08 3.94
C ARG A 394 -18.38 1.29 4.75
N VAL A 395 -18.33 2.43 4.09
CA VAL A 395 -18.20 3.74 4.71
C VAL A 395 -19.09 4.71 3.96
N GLY A 396 -19.69 5.65 4.66
CA GLY A 396 -20.41 6.77 4.08
C GLY A 396 -20.06 8.05 4.82
N PHE A 397 -20.19 9.18 4.12
CA PHE A 397 -19.96 10.51 4.64
C PHE A 397 -21.13 11.41 4.28
N THR A 398 -21.40 12.42 5.12
CA THR A 398 -22.29 13.52 4.77
C THR A 398 -21.90 14.79 5.52
N VAL A 399 -22.36 15.92 4.99
CA VAL A 399 -22.29 17.22 5.64
C VAL A 399 -23.72 17.71 5.81
N THR A 400 -24.17 17.85 7.04
CA THR A 400 -25.56 18.26 7.31
C THR A 400 -25.79 19.72 6.94
N ALA A 401 -27.05 20.14 6.85
CA ALA A 401 -27.42 21.54 6.64
C ALA A 401 -26.85 22.49 7.72
N ASN A 402 -26.57 21.95 8.92
CA ASN A 402 -25.94 22.68 10.03
C ASN A 402 -24.40 22.66 9.96
N ASN A 403 -23.82 22.21 8.83
CA ASN A 403 -22.39 22.07 8.60
C ASN A 403 -21.70 21.10 9.57
N GLU A 404 -22.41 20.05 10.00
CA GLU A 404 -21.82 18.96 10.78
C GLU A 404 -21.33 17.84 9.87
N HIS A 405 -20.09 17.40 10.09
CA HIS A 405 -19.51 16.29 9.34
C HIS A 405 -19.77 14.97 10.05
N LEU A 406 -20.46 14.06 9.35
CA LEU A 406 -20.84 12.76 9.85
C LEU A 406 -20.22 11.66 9.00
N MET A 407 -19.88 10.55 9.64
CA MET A 407 -19.39 9.34 8.98
C MET A 407 -20.06 8.14 9.60
N ALA A 408 -20.35 7.12 8.79
CA ALA A 408 -20.78 5.82 9.28
C ALA A 408 -19.94 4.73 8.65
N THR A 409 -19.58 3.72 9.43
CA THR A 409 -18.73 2.61 8.99
C THR A 409 -19.38 1.29 9.35
N ALA A 410 -19.44 0.37 8.39
CA ALA A 410 -19.84 -1.02 8.62
C ALA A 410 -18.62 -1.93 8.67
N GLU A 411 -18.58 -2.78 9.69
CA GLU A 411 -17.56 -3.79 9.91
C GLU A 411 -18.21 -5.18 9.86
N TYR A 412 -17.54 -6.15 9.24
CA TYR A 412 -18.04 -7.52 9.17
C TYR A 412 -16.91 -8.55 9.02
N ASP A 413 -17.01 -9.66 9.74
CA ASP A 413 -16.20 -10.86 9.50
C ASP A 413 -17.02 -11.84 8.64
N LYS A 414 -16.74 -11.80 7.33
CA LYS A 414 -17.43 -12.64 6.34
C LYS A 414 -17.06 -14.13 6.46
N GLU A 415 -15.87 -14.46 6.96
CA GLU A 415 -15.41 -15.85 7.02
C GLU A 415 -16.13 -16.62 8.12
N ASN A 416 -16.27 -15.99 9.29
CA ASN A 416 -16.98 -16.56 10.42
C ASN A 416 -18.47 -16.20 10.45
N MET A 417 -18.90 -15.27 9.59
CA MET A 417 -20.26 -14.71 9.58
C MET A 417 -20.63 -14.09 10.93
N THR A 418 -19.70 -13.35 11.54
CA THR A 418 -19.82 -12.77 12.89
C THR A 418 -19.32 -11.32 12.95
N ASP A 419 -19.39 -10.73 14.14
CA ASP A 419 -18.79 -9.42 14.46
C ASP A 419 -19.29 -8.27 13.57
N GLN A 420 -20.54 -8.32 13.13
CA GLN A 420 -21.13 -7.20 12.41
C GLN A 420 -21.32 -6.00 13.33
N LYS A 421 -20.76 -4.85 12.95
CA LYS A 421 -20.96 -3.58 13.66
C LYS A 421 -21.24 -2.46 12.67
N LEU A 422 -22.16 -1.58 13.05
CA LEU A 422 -22.35 -0.27 12.42
C LEU A 422 -21.93 0.79 13.43
N LYS A 423 -20.95 1.60 13.07
CA LYS A 423 -20.44 2.69 13.91
C LYS A 423 -20.79 4.02 13.28
N MET A 424 -21.30 4.94 14.11
CA MET A 424 -21.66 6.29 13.72
C MET A 424 -20.69 7.27 14.37
N TRP A 425 -20.15 8.18 13.57
CA TRP A 425 -19.07 9.08 13.93
C TRP A 425 -19.45 10.52 13.61
N LYS A 426 -18.97 11.44 14.43
CA LYS A 426 -19.09 12.89 14.24
C LYS A 426 -17.71 13.51 14.32
N PHE A 427 -17.38 14.40 13.40
CA PHE A 427 -16.11 15.12 13.46
C PHE A 427 -16.18 16.23 14.51
N ASP A 428 -15.19 16.28 15.40
CA ASP A 428 -15.04 17.38 16.35
C ASP A 428 -14.07 18.43 15.79
N GLU A 429 -14.58 19.61 15.46
CA GLU A 429 -13.77 20.73 14.95
C GLU A 429 -12.75 21.26 15.96
N SER A 430 -12.99 21.08 17.26
CA SER A 430 -12.11 21.58 18.32
C SER A 430 -10.83 20.76 18.41
N TYR A 431 -10.96 19.43 18.33
CA TYR A 431 -9.83 18.49 18.40
C TYR A 431 -9.32 18.06 17.02
N LYS A 432 -10.08 18.35 15.96
CA LYS A 432 -9.80 17.90 14.59
C LYS A 432 -9.74 16.38 14.45
N GLU A 433 -10.63 15.68 15.14
CA GLU A 433 -10.67 14.22 15.20
C GLU A 433 -12.07 13.68 14.95
N TRP A 434 -12.15 12.44 14.44
CA TRP A 434 -13.42 11.71 14.33
C TRP A 434 -13.79 11.09 15.68
N CYS A 435 -14.90 11.53 16.26
CA CYS A 435 -15.41 10.99 17.51
C CYS A 435 -16.48 9.94 17.25
N LEU A 436 -16.33 8.77 17.88
CA LEU A 436 -17.32 7.71 17.84
C LEU A 436 -18.53 8.09 18.72
N VAL A 437 -19.72 8.18 18.11
CA VAL A 437 -20.96 8.56 18.78
C VAL A 437 -21.75 7.34 19.20
N THR A 438 -21.92 6.37 18.29
CA THR A 438 -22.77 5.19 18.55
C THR A 438 -22.17 3.94 17.92
N VAL A 439 -22.27 2.80 18.62
CA VAL A 439 -21.92 1.47 18.11
C VAL A 439 -23.14 0.57 18.16
N ILE A 440 -23.60 0.14 17.00
CA ILE A 440 -24.72 -0.77 16.84
C ILE A 440 -24.15 -2.15 16.51
N SER A 441 -24.46 -3.14 17.34
CA SER A 441 -24.01 -4.52 17.14
C SER A 441 -25.08 -5.31 16.39
N SER A 442 -24.67 -6.11 15.41
CA SER A 442 -25.55 -6.93 14.56
C SER A 442 -26.74 -6.15 13.96
N PRO A 443 -26.52 -4.98 13.31
CA PRO A 443 -27.61 -4.16 12.74
C PRO A 443 -28.52 -4.91 11.77
N HIS A 444 -28.03 -5.97 11.11
CA HIS A 444 -28.76 -6.82 10.17
C HIS A 444 -28.51 -8.31 10.46
N ASP A 445 -28.57 -8.72 11.73
CA ASP A 445 -28.45 -10.12 12.18
C ASP A 445 -27.20 -10.85 11.65
N ASN A 446 -26.07 -10.15 11.60
CA ASN A 446 -24.80 -10.65 11.04
C ASN A 446 -24.88 -11.07 9.56
N ARG A 447 -25.76 -10.44 8.78
CA ARG A 447 -25.75 -10.48 7.31
C ARG A 447 -24.97 -9.30 6.75
N ASN A 448 -24.28 -9.51 5.63
CA ASN A 448 -23.46 -8.47 5.04
C ASN A 448 -24.29 -7.23 4.66
N ILE A 449 -23.85 -6.05 5.11
CA ILE A 449 -24.43 -4.76 4.68
C ILE A 449 -23.99 -4.52 3.24
N THR A 450 -24.95 -4.39 2.35
CA THR A 450 -24.77 -4.24 0.91
C THR A 450 -24.60 -2.77 0.53
N SER A 451 -25.23 -1.84 1.25
CA SER A 451 -25.09 -0.40 1.06
C SER A 451 -25.26 0.39 2.35
N LEU A 452 -24.63 1.56 2.39
CA LEU A 452 -24.67 2.52 3.48
C LEU A 452 -24.65 3.90 2.84
N THR A 453 -25.78 4.60 2.92
CA THR A 453 -25.97 5.88 2.22
C THR A 453 -26.57 6.89 3.17
N PHE A 454 -25.95 8.07 3.26
CA PHE A 454 -26.50 9.19 4.02
C PHE A 454 -27.49 10.00 3.19
N HIS A 455 -28.44 10.61 3.89
CA HIS A 455 -29.23 11.70 3.34
C HIS A 455 -28.32 12.91 3.03
N PRO A 456 -28.56 13.65 1.93
CA PRO A 456 -27.70 14.77 1.52
C PRO A 456 -27.55 15.88 2.57
N THR A 457 -28.63 16.21 3.30
CA THR A 457 -28.66 17.35 4.24
C THR A 457 -29.01 17.03 5.69
N ASN A 458 -29.76 15.95 5.96
CA ASN A 458 -30.24 15.59 7.29
C ASN A 458 -29.33 14.54 7.96
N ALA A 459 -29.33 14.48 9.29
CA ALA A 459 -28.66 13.43 10.05
C ALA A 459 -29.45 12.11 9.98
N LEU A 460 -29.54 11.55 8.77
CA LEU A 460 -30.27 10.34 8.44
C LEU A 460 -29.37 9.45 7.58
N CYS A 461 -29.31 8.16 7.92
CA CYS A 461 -28.50 7.16 7.23
C CYS A 461 -29.36 5.93 6.93
N VAL A 462 -29.19 5.33 5.76
CA VAL A 462 -29.89 4.12 5.35
C VAL A 462 -28.88 3.01 5.13
N THR A 463 -29.17 1.84 5.67
CA THR A 463 -28.40 0.61 5.41
C THR A 463 -29.27 -0.44 4.76
N THR A 464 -28.74 -1.08 3.72
CA THR A 464 -29.34 -2.27 3.09
C THR A 464 -28.45 -3.49 3.36
N ALA A 465 -29.03 -4.69 3.39
CA ALA A 465 -28.29 -5.91 3.65
C ALA A 465 -28.91 -7.16 3.01
N GLU A 466 -28.13 -8.24 3.02
CA GLU A 466 -28.55 -9.55 2.51
C GLU A 466 -29.68 -10.21 3.35
N ASP A 467 -30.07 -9.62 4.47
CA ASP A 467 -31.22 -10.06 5.28
C ASP A 467 -32.58 -9.71 4.65
N GLY A 468 -32.60 -8.86 3.62
CA GLY A 468 -33.81 -8.41 2.93
C GLY A 468 -34.48 -7.19 3.54
N TYR A 469 -33.83 -6.53 4.50
CA TYR A 469 -34.32 -5.31 5.11
C TYR A 469 -33.47 -4.10 4.69
N ALA A 470 -34.13 -2.96 4.56
CA ALA A 470 -33.50 -1.65 4.55
C ALA A 470 -33.85 -0.97 5.88
N LYS A 471 -32.85 -0.44 6.59
CA LYS A 471 -33.04 0.20 7.89
C LYS A 471 -32.65 1.67 7.80
N THR A 472 -33.49 2.52 8.36
CA THR A 472 -33.24 3.96 8.46
C THR A 472 -32.83 4.29 9.88
N TRP A 473 -31.70 4.99 9.99
CA TRP A 473 -31.08 5.41 11.23
C TRP A 473 -31.10 6.92 11.31
N THR A 474 -31.55 7.48 12.42
CA THR A 474 -31.56 8.91 12.68
C THR A 474 -30.86 9.23 13.99
N LEU A 475 -30.32 10.44 14.08
CA LEU A 475 -29.74 10.96 15.30
C LEU A 475 -30.88 11.42 16.22
N ASP A 476 -31.01 10.77 17.38
CA ASP A 476 -31.98 11.17 18.40
C ASP A 476 -31.40 12.33 19.22
N ASP A 477 -31.93 13.52 18.98
CA ASP A 477 -31.59 14.76 19.71
C ASP A 477 -32.65 15.11 20.77
N ASN A 478 -33.55 14.17 21.14
CA ASN A 478 -34.57 14.45 22.13
C ASN A 478 -33.97 14.74 23.50
N GLU A 479 -34.09 16.00 23.94
CA GLU A 479 -33.78 16.45 25.30
C GLU A 479 -34.84 15.98 26.31
N ASP A 480 -35.05 14.67 26.42
CA ASP A 480 -35.94 14.13 27.45
C ASP A 480 -35.24 14.20 28.83
N VAL A 481 -35.83 14.94 29.77
CA VAL A 481 -35.25 15.30 31.09
C VAL A 481 -34.89 14.07 31.95
N HIS A 482 -35.44 12.89 31.62
CA HIS A 482 -35.24 11.67 32.38
C HIS A 482 -34.23 10.68 31.77
N ILE A 483 -33.95 10.77 30.47
CA ILE A 483 -32.98 9.91 29.78
C ILE A 483 -32.33 10.74 28.66
N GLN A 484 -31.16 11.33 28.93
CA GLN A 484 -30.31 11.87 27.87
C GLN A 484 -29.65 10.71 27.12
N CYS A 485 -30.35 10.14 26.14
CA CYS A 485 -29.76 9.24 25.15
C CYS A 485 -29.42 10.05 23.90
N TRP A 486 -28.25 10.69 23.89
CA TRP A 486 -27.69 11.23 22.65
C TRP A 486 -27.13 10.04 21.83
N GLY A 487 -27.59 9.84 20.60
CA GLY A 487 -27.09 8.75 19.78
C GLY A 487 -27.98 8.38 18.60
N TRP A 488 -27.44 7.53 17.72
CA TRP A 488 -28.17 7.05 16.55
C TRP A 488 -29.07 5.87 16.90
N CYS A 489 -30.33 5.92 16.48
CA CYS A 489 -31.30 4.84 16.69
C CYS A 489 -31.92 4.40 15.36
N CYS A 490 -32.49 3.18 15.34
CA CYS A 490 -33.22 2.68 14.18
C CYS A 490 -34.64 3.24 14.23
N GLU A 491 -35.00 4.10 13.29
CA GLU A 491 -36.34 4.71 13.22
C GLU A 491 -37.32 3.82 12.46
N SER A 492 -36.87 3.24 11.34
CA SER A 492 -37.74 2.43 10.49
C SER A 492 -37.02 1.24 9.86
N THR A 493 -37.81 0.26 9.43
CA THR A 493 -37.35 -0.93 8.74
C THR A 493 -38.31 -1.25 7.60
N THR A 494 -37.79 -1.26 6.38
CA THR A 494 -38.53 -1.50 5.15
C THR A 494 -38.12 -2.82 4.55
N SER A 495 -39.07 -3.58 4.01
CA SER A 495 -38.80 -4.81 3.27
C SER A 495 -39.77 -4.94 2.11
N TYR A 496 -39.35 -5.60 1.05
CA TYR A 496 -40.19 -5.82 -0.12
C TYR A 496 -40.14 -7.27 -0.59
N ARG A 497 -41.28 -7.96 -0.46
CA ARG A 497 -41.51 -9.34 -0.95
C ARG A 497 -40.46 -10.36 -0.52
N GLY A 498 -39.74 -10.12 0.58
CA GLY A 498 -38.66 -10.98 1.07
C GLY A 498 -37.43 -11.06 0.14
N TYR A 499 -37.30 -10.13 -0.80
CA TYR A 499 -36.08 -10.05 -1.62
C TYR A 499 -34.94 -9.43 -0.82
N ALA A 500 -33.70 -9.89 -1.08
CA ALA A 500 -32.50 -9.25 -0.54
C ALA A 500 -32.41 -7.79 -1.01
N SER A 501 -32.03 -6.88 -0.10
CA SER A 501 -31.81 -5.48 -0.44
C SER A 501 -30.36 -5.30 -0.89
N SER A 502 -30.16 -4.83 -2.12
CA SER A 502 -28.84 -4.77 -2.74
C SER A 502 -28.19 -3.41 -2.64
N ASP A 503 -28.95 -2.33 -2.73
CA ASP A 503 -28.40 -0.98 -2.70
C ASP A 503 -29.45 0.10 -2.40
N SER A 504 -28.98 1.29 -2.03
CA SER A 504 -29.79 2.48 -1.72
C SER A 504 -29.13 3.76 -2.22
N SER A 505 -29.91 4.67 -2.80
CA SER A 505 -29.41 5.98 -3.25
C SER A 505 -30.46 7.08 -2.98
N PHE A 506 -29.99 8.26 -2.57
CA PHE A 506 -30.83 9.44 -2.42
C PHE A 506 -30.78 10.32 -3.67
N SER A 507 -31.92 10.91 -4.00
CA SER A 507 -32.00 12.07 -4.89
C SER A 507 -31.14 13.23 -4.37
N GLN A 508 -30.72 14.13 -5.26
CA GLN A 508 -29.80 15.22 -4.92
C GLN A 508 -30.32 16.13 -3.79
N ASP A 509 -31.63 16.35 -3.72
CA ASP A 509 -32.28 17.15 -2.68
C ASP A 509 -32.71 16.33 -1.44
N GLY A 510 -32.60 15.00 -1.51
CA GLY A 510 -33.00 14.09 -0.44
C GLY A 510 -34.51 13.84 -0.33
N SER A 511 -35.33 14.39 -1.23
CA SER A 511 -36.80 14.24 -1.18
C SER A 511 -37.28 12.82 -1.52
N VAL A 512 -36.47 12.08 -2.28
CA VAL A 512 -36.75 10.71 -2.71
C VAL A 512 -35.58 9.80 -2.37
N LEU A 513 -35.90 8.67 -1.74
CA LEU A 513 -34.99 7.54 -1.51
C LEU A 513 -35.37 6.39 -2.45
N ALA A 514 -34.38 5.90 -3.20
CA ALA A 514 -34.52 4.68 -4.00
C ALA A 514 -33.91 3.49 -3.24
N LEU A 515 -34.68 2.41 -3.14
CA LEU A 515 -34.25 1.14 -2.54
C LEU A 515 -34.34 0.01 -3.56
N ALA A 516 -33.23 -0.71 -3.76
CA ALA A 516 -33.18 -1.87 -4.64
C ALA A 516 -33.45 -3.17 -3.85
N PHE A 517 -34.50 -3.88 -4.25
CA PHE A 517 -34.88 -5.18 -3.71
C PHE A 517 -34.92 -6.21 -4.84
N GLY A 518 -33.96 -7.14 -4.87
CA GLY A 518 -33.86 -8.14 -5.93
C GLY A 518 -33.73 -7.51 -7.32
N HIS A 519 -34.77 -7.60 -8.14
CA HIS A 519 -34.84 -7.03 -9.50
C HIS A 519 -35.70 -5.77 -9.59
N THR A 520 -36.15 -5.23 -8.44
CA THR A 520 -37.07 -4.09 -8.39
C THR A 520 -36.47 -2.90 -7.64
N VAL A 521 -36.89 -1.69 -8.02
CA VAL A 521 -36.60 -0.45 -7.27
C VAL A 521 -37.88 0.17 -6.75
N SER A 522 -37.93 0.39 -5.44
CA SER A 522 -39.00 1.13 -4.77
C SER A 522 -38.52 2.55 -4.46
N LEU A 523 -39.38 3.54 -4.70
CA LEU A 523 -39.17 4.94 -4.34
C LEU A 523 -40.00 5.28 -3.11
N ILE A 524 -39.39 5.92 -2.12
CA ILE A 524 -39.98 6.21 -0.82
C ILE A 524 -39.66 7.65 -0.43
N ASP A 525 -40.58 8.33 0.25
CA ASP A 525 -40.27 9.58 0.96
C ASP A 525 -39.50 9.23 2.24
N PRO A 526 -38.22 9.62 2.38
CA PRO A 526 -37.41 9.19 3.51
C PRO A 526 -37.81 9.82 4.85
N LEU A 527 -38.58 10.92 4.85
CA LEU A 527 -38.99 11.62 6.08
C LEU A 527 -40.41 11.23 6.51
N LEU A 528 -41.31 11.04 5.54
CA LEU A 528 -42.68 10.60 5.82
C LEU A 528 -42.80 9.08 5.89
N LEU A 529 -41.81 8.35 5.36
CA LEU A 529 -41.79 6.89 5.24
C LEU A 529 -42.98 6.32 4.44
N ASP A 530 -43.56 7.15 3.57
CA ASP A 530 -44.65 6.77 2.68
C ASP A 530 -44.10 6.23 1.34
N ASP A 531 -44.70 5.14 0.84
CA ASP A 531 -44.34 4.53 -0.44
C ASP A 531 -44.77 5.44 -1.61
N LEU A 532 -43.81 6.02 -2.34
CA LEU A 532 -44.08 6.94 -3.45
C LEU A 532 -44.38 6.20 -4.76
N SER A 533 -43.72 5.07 -5.07
CA SER A 533 -44.07 4.16 -6.19
C SER A 533 -43.03 3.05 -6.45
N LEU A 534 -43.42 2.03 -7.22
CA LEU A 534 -42.50 1.07 -7.84
C LEU A 534 -42.03 1.60 -9.19
N LEU A 535 -40.72 1.82 -9.38
CA LEU A 535 -40.18 2.44 -10.59
C LEU A 535 -39.67 1.41 -11.62
N VAL A 536 -38.93 0.40 -11.16
CA VAL A 536 -38.12 -0.45 -12.06
C VAL A 536 -38.43 -1.93 -11.83
N SER A 537 -38.48 -2.69 -12.93
CA SER A 537 -38.37 -4.15 -12.95
C SER A 537 -37.27 -4.53 -13.95
N ALA A 538 -36.08 -4.81 -13.43
CA ALA A 538 -34.93 -5.22 -14.20
C ALA A 538 -35.00 -6.71 -14.57
N ARG A 539 -34.26 -7.12 -15.61
CA ARG A 539 -34.23 -8.53 -16.05
C ARG A 539 -33.49 -9.45 -15.07
N THR A 540 -32.56 -8.89 -14.31
CA THR A 540 -31.68 -9.59 -13.37
C THR A 540 -31.59 -8.80 -12.08
N ASN A 541 -31.01 -9.41 -11.03
CA ASN A 541 -30.84 -8.74 -9.76
C ASN A 541 -29.98 -7.49 -9.90
N ILE A 542 -30.45 -6.41 -9.29
CA ILE A 542 -29.79 -5.11 -9.25
C ILE A 542 -28.60 -5.20 -8.30
N LYS A 543 -27.46 -4.67 -8.74
CA LYS A 543 -26.21 -4.64 -7.97
C LYS A 543 -25.97 -3.28 -7.34
N GLN A 544 -26.27 -2.21 -8.07
CA GLN A 544 -26.11 -0.83 -7.60
C GLN A 544 -27.13 0.09 -8.28
N ILE A 545 -27.55 1.14 -7.59
CA ILE A 545 -28.41 2.21 -8.08
C ILE A 545 -27.78 3.56 -7.74
N GLU A 546 -27.86 4.52 -8.64
CA GLU A 546 -27.32 5.86 -8.39
C GLU A 546 -28.18 6.92 -9.07
N PHE A 547 -28.57 7.94 -8.31
CA PHE A 547 -29.20 9.13 -8.87
C PHE A 547 -28.18 10.01 -9.62
N GLY A 548 -28.60 10.60 -10.73
CA GLY A 548 -27.84 11.66 -11.40
C GLY A 548 -27.75 12.94 -10.56
N GLN A 549 -26.91 13.87 -11.00
CA GLN A 549 -26.73 15.19 -10.40
C GLN A 549 -27.14 16.31 -11.35
N ASP A 550 -27.42 17.48 -10.78
CA ASP A 550 -27.67 18.74 -11.46
C ASP A 550 -28.70 18.61 -12.59
N SER A 551 -28.32 18.75 -13.85
CA SER A 551 -29.28 18.67 -14.96
C SER A 551 -29.89 17.27 -15.13
N ASN A 552 -29.20 16.25 -14.62
CA ASN A 552 -29.57 14.83 -14.66
C ASN A 552 -30.15 14.31 -13.34
N CYS A 553 -30.49 15.19 -12.38
CA CYS A 553 -31.03 14.78 -11.06
C CYS A 553 -32.33 13.97 -11.12
N HIS A 554 -33.09 14.12 -12.20
CA HIS A 554 -34.33 13.39 -12.48
C HIS A 554 -34.12 11.96 -12.99
N LEU A 555 -32.86 11.55 -13.20
CA LEU A 555 -32.47 10.24 -13.70
C LEU A 555 -32.01 9.33 -12.58
N LEU A 556 -32.48 8.09 -12.61
CA LEU A 556 -31.95 6.99 -11.81
C LEU A 556 -31.25 6.00 -12.72
N VAL A 557 -29.96 5.79 -12.48
CA VAL A 557 -29.18 4.76 -13.16
C VAL A 557 -29.20 3.48 -12.32
N VAL A 558 -29.56 2.38 -12.97
CA VAL A 558 -29.68 1.06 -12.37
C VAL A 558 -28.70 0.12 -13.04
N ALA A 559 -27.76 -0.38 -12.27
CA ALA A 559 -26.77 -1.34 -12.72
C ALA A 559 -27.13 -2.75 -12.24
N THR A 560 -27.22 -3.68 -13.18
CA THR A 560 -27.35 -5.11 -12.92
C THR A 560 -26.07 -5.84 -13.35
N GLU A 561 -26.02 -7.15 -13.15
CA GLU A 561 -24.86 -7.95 -13.54
C GLU A 561 -24.50 -7.83 -15.02
N ASN A 562 -25.51 -7.70 -15.91
CA ASN A 562 -25.32 -7.74 -17.36
C ASN A 562 -25.94 -6.54 -18.09
N SER A 563 -26.43 -5.53 -17.38
CA SER A 563 -26.99 -4.34 -18.02
C SER A 563 -26.85 -3.09 -17.17
N LEU A 564 -26.74 -1.95 -17.84
CA LEU A 564 -26.84 -0.61 -17.27
C LEU A 564 -28.06 0.08 -17.87
N GLN A 565 -28.96 0.56 -17.02
CA GLN A 565 -30.22 1.18 -17.43
C GLN A 565 -30.33 2.58 -16.85
N SER A 566 -30.89 3.52 -17.59
CA SER A 566 -31.28 4.83 -17.07
C SER A 566 -32.78 5.00 -17.16
N TRP A 567 -33.37 5.44 -16.05
CA TRP A 567 -34.80 5.64 -15.86
C TRP A 567 -35.07 7.09 -15.50
N SER A 568 -36.09 7.69 -16.11
CA SER A 568 -36.63 8.96 -15.63
C SER A 568 -37.60 8.70 -14.50
N VAL A 569 -37.36 9.33 -13.35
CA VAL A 569 -38.26 9.23 -12.19
C VAL A 569 -39.55 10.01 -12.42
N ILE A 570 -39.52 11.04 -13.26
CA ILE A 570 -40.69 11.90 -13.54
C ILE A 570 -41.68 11.18 -14.47
N THR A 571 -41.18 10.54 -15.53
CA THR A 571 -42.04 9.86 -16.52
C THR A 571 -42.24 8.37 -16.24
N SER A 572 -41.56 7.84 -15.22
CA SER A 572 -41.52 6.42 -14.86
C SER A 572 -41.22 5.51 -16.06
N SER A 573 -40.28 5.94 -16.91
CA SER A 573 -39.92 5.23 -18.14
C SER A 573 -38.40 5.10 -18.31
N MET A 574 -37.98 4.01 -18.94
CA MET A 574 -36.58 3.78 -19.28
C MET A 574 -36.17 4.65 -20.46
N ILE A 575 -35.08 5.40 -20.32
CA ILE A 575 -34.52 6.27 -21.36
C ILE A 575 -33.59 5.46 -22.27
N TRP A 576 -32.66 4.72 -21.67
CA TRP A 576 -31.70 3.91 -22.40
C TRP A 576 -31.29 2.66 -21.62
N LEU A 577 -30.78 1.69 -22.36
CA LEU A 577 -30.28 0.39 -21.87
C LEU A 577 -28.98 0.06 -22.62
N ILE A 578 -27.97 -0.31 -21.86
CA ILE A 578 -26.67 -0.77 -22.37
C ILE A 578 -26.43 -2.17 -21.82
N ASP A 579 -26.13 -3.13 -22.69
CA ASP A 579 -25.74 -4.48 -22.27
C ASP A 579 -24.26 -4.49 -21.85
N THR A 580 -23.99 -5.04 -20.68
CA THR A 580 -22.66 -5.14 -20.07
C THR A 580 -22.27 -6.61 -19.93
N CYS A 581 -20.96 -6.91 -19.83
CA CYS A 581 -20.50 -8.29 -19.66
C CYS A 581 -20.25 -8.66 -18.20
N GLY A 582 -20.23 -7.67 -17.31
CA GLY A 582 -20.19 -7.84 -15.87
C GLY A 582 -20.20 -6.49 -15.16
N PHE A 583 -20.72 -6.50 -13.93
CA PHE A 583 -20.71 -5.34 -13.04
C PHE A 583 -19.45 -5.32 -12.17
N ASN A 584 -18.75 -4.19 -12.11
CA ASN A 584 -17.72 -3.94 -11.10
C ASN A 584 -18.14 -2.85 -10.12
N PHE A 585 -18.29 -1.61 -10.59
CA PHE A 585 -18.85 -0.51 -9.80
C PHE A 585 -19.45 0.59 -10.69
N LEU A 586 -20.37 1.34 -10.09
CA LEU A 586 -20.93 2.59 -10.59
C LEU A 586 -20.60 3.69 -9.58
N VAL A 587 -20.15 4.84 -10.04
CA VAL A 587 -19.85 5.97 -9.16
C VAL A 587 -20.24 7.27 -9.83
N LYS A 588 -20.86 8.18 -9.07
CA LYS A 588 -21.13 9.55 -9.53
C LYS A 588 -20.00 10.48 -9.15
N ASP A 589 -19.73 11.45 -10.00
CA ASP A 589 -18.93 12.60 -9.62
C ASP A 589 -19.74 13.47 -8.64
N PRO A 590 -19.21 13.78 -7.44
CA PRO A 590 -19.86 14.70 -6.51
C PRO A 590 -20.08 16.12 -7.08
N PHE A 591 -19.28 16.52 -8.08
CA PHE A 591 -19.19 17.91 -8.56
C PHE A 591 -19.62 18.11 -10.01
N SER A 592 -20.09 17.06 -10.70
CA SER A 592 -20.57 17.17 -12.06
C SER A 592 -21.68 16.16 -12.37
N ASP A 593 -22.33 16.36 -13.50
CA ASP A 593 -23.39 15.50 -14.03
C ASP A 593 -22.88 14.14 -14.53
N ASN A 594 -21.57 13.86 -14.39
CA ASN A 594 -20.93 12.67 -14.91
C ASN A 594 -21.07 11.46 -13.97
N LEU A 595 -21.27 10.30 -14.58
CA LEU A 595 -21.25 8.99 -13.92
C LEU A 595 -20.18 8.13 -14.58
N ALA A 596 -19.41 7.41 -13.78
CA ALA A 596 -18.44 6.44 -14.25
C ALA A 596 -18.95 5.03 -13.93
N PHE A 597 -18.93 4.17 -14.95
CA PHE A 597 -19.27 2.75 -14.83
C PHE A 597 -18.08 1.91 -15.30
N ILE A 598 -17.68 0.92 -14.50
CA ILE A 598 -16.62 -0.02 -14.87
C ILE A 598 -17.21 -1.43 -15.02
N ASP A 599 -16.98 -2.01 -16.20
CA ASP A 599 -17.31 -3.40 -16.55
C ASP A 599 -16.11 -4.32 -16.23
N THR A 600 -16.38 -5.58 -15.86
CA THR A 600 -15.35 -6.59 -15.54
C THR A 600 -14.50 -7.01 -16.75
N ARG A 601 -14.87 -6.62 -17.98
CA ARG A 601 -14.05 -6.85 -19.19
C ARG A 601 -12.63 -6.27 -19.15
N HIS A 602 -12.38 -5.30 -18.27
CA HIS A 602 -11.12 -4.54 -18.23
C HIS A 602 -10.33 -4.65 -16.91
N THR A 603 -10.76 -5.52 -15.99
CA THR A 603 -9.97 -5.94 -14.82
C THR A 603 -9.33 -7.29 -15.06
#